data_AF-A0A0L7LZA6-F1
#
_entry.id   AF-A0A0L7LZA6-F1
#
_cell.length_a   1.000
_cell.length_b   1.000
_cell.length_c   1.000
_cell.angle_alpha   90.00
_cell.angle_beta   90.00
_cell.angle_gamma   90.00
#
_symmetry.space_group_name_H-M   'P 1'
#
loop_
_entity.id
_entity.type
_entity.pdbx_description
1 polymer ?
#
loop_
_entity_poly.entity_id
_entity_poly.type
_entity_poly.pdbx_seq_one_letter_code
_entity_poly.pdbx_strand_id
1 'polypeptide(L)'
;MFDIETDTFVDLPKGNVHKKKNIIQNITLYDLDVSNVQPKDNILDFLQNNKSKKTEITDKLRNEINKIVYKYVDQGIAQIIPGVLFIDEVHMLDIECFTYLNRTLESNLAPVVILATNRGICNIKGTNIISAHGIPVDLLDRIIIVKTMLYNKEEILQVLKLRCKFERIKIDSEALDYLSDIGKIKKK
;
A
#
# COMPACT_ATOMS: atom_id res chain seq x y z
N MET A 1 -1.42 -50.60 27.83
CA MET A 1 -2.42 -49.53 27.73
C MET A 1 -1.66 -48.24 27.96
N PHE A 2 -1.17 -47.62 26.89
CA PHE A 2 -0.54 -46.30 26.93
C PHE A 2 -1.53 -45.33 26.30
N ASP A 3 -1.72 -44.23 27.01
CA ASP A 3 -2.66 -43.15 26.75
C ASP A 3 -2.54 -42.54 25.36
N ILE A 4 -3.66 -42.04 24.87
CA ILE A 4 -3.78 -41.21 23.69
C ILE A 4 -3.19 -39.85 24.04
N GLU A 5 -1.97 -39.52 23.61
CA GLU A 5 -1.58 -38.12 23.41
C GLU A 5 -0.88 -37.95 22.05
N THR A 6 -1.46 -37.05 21.28
CA THR A 6 -1.16 -36.71 19.89
C THR A 6 0.21 -36.05 19.73
N ASP A 7 1.28 -36.84 19.80
CA ASP A 7 2.63 -36.33 19.51
C ASP A 7 2.82 -36.16 17.99
N THR A 8 3.11 -34.91 17.58
CA THR A 8 3.47 -34.60 16.20
C THR A 8 4.91 -35.04 15.95
N PHE A 9 5.06 -36.23 15.36
CA PHE A 9 6.35 -36.70 14.90
C PHE A 9 6.87 -35.78 13.79
N VAL A 10 7.94 -35.05 14.09
CA VAL A 10 8.69 -34.24 13.11
C VAL A 10 9.93 -34.99 12.68
N ASP A 11 10.19 -34.99 11.37
CA ASP A 11 11.39 -35.62 10.81
C ASP A 11 12.67 -34.98 11.36
N LEU A 12 13.70 -35.79 11.51
CA LEU A 12 15.04 -35.32 11.85
C LEU A 12 15.49 -34.23 10.86
N PRO A 13 15.84 -33.02 11.35
CA PRO A 13 16.16 -31.90 10.48
C PRO A 13 17.39 -32.24 9.62
N LYS A 14 17.21 -32.26 8.30
CA LYS A 14 18.26 -32.64 7.35
C LYS A 14 19.37 -31.60 7.27
N GLY A 15 20.62 -32.03 7.21
CA GLY A 15 21.83 -31.20 7.00
C GLY A 15 22.73 -31.06 8.23
N ASN A 16 23.77 -30.23 8.15
CA ASN A 16 24.72 -30.05 9.24
C ASN A 16 24.04 -29.47 10.51
N VAL A 17 24.51 -29.89 11.68
CA VAL A 17 24.07 -29.37 12.99
C VAL A 17 24.35 -27.87 13.08
N HIS A 18 25.52 -27.44 12.59
CA HIS A 18 25.84 -26.02 12.48
C HIS A 18 25.39 -25.48 11.11
N LYS A 19 24.41 -24.57 11.12
CA LYS A 19 23.94 -23.84 9.94
C LYS A 19 24.04 -22.35 10.17
N LYS A 20 24.76 -21.66 9.27
CA LYS A 20 24.72 -20.21 9.16
C LYS A 20 23.80 -19.85 8.01
N LYS A 21 22.65 -19.25 8.30
CA LYS A 21 21.72 -18.72 7.28
C LYS A 21 21.68 -17.20 7.42
N ASN A 22 21.93 -16.49 6.32
CA ASN A 22 21.67 -15.06 6.25
C ASN A 22 20.21 -14.90 5.81
N ILE A 23 19.36 -14.43 6.72
CA ILE A 23 17.94 -14.22 6.46
C ILE A 23 17.73 -12.70 6.36
N ILE A 24 17.32 -12.23 5.19
CA ILE A 24 16.93 -10.83 4.97
C ILE A 24 15.42 -10.78 5.17
N GLN A 25 14.95 -9.91 6.06
CA GLN A 25 13.54 -9.71 6.34
C GLN A 25 13.15 -8.28 5.97
N ASN A 26 12.09 -8.15 5.18
CA ASN A 26 11.47 -6.87 4.87
C ASN A 26 10.23 -6.74 5.75
N ILE A 27 10.23 -5.75 6.63
CA ILE A 27 9.15 -5.52 7.59
C ILE A 27 8.75 -4.05 7.46
N THR A 28 7.45 -3.76 7.44
CA THR A 28 6.99 -2.37 7.44
C THR A 28 6.96 -1.80 8.86
N LEU A 29 7.09 -0.48 9.00
CA LEU A 29 6.95 0.17 10.31
C LEU A 29 5.58 -0.09 10.94
N TYR A 30 4.54 -0.20 10.10
CA TYR A 30 3.19 -0.55 10.55
C TYR A 30 3.14 -1.96 11.18
N ASP A 31 3.85 -2.93 10.62
CA ASP A 31 3.89 -4.28 11.18
C ASP A 31 4.58 -4.30 12.56
N LEU A 32 5.60 -3.46 12.75
CA LEU A 32 6.24 -3.26 14.06
C LEU A 32 5.27 -2.59 15.05
N ASP A 33 4.54 -1.56 14.63
CA ASP A 33 3.54 -0.89 15.46
C ASP A 33 2.46 -1.87 15.93
N VAL A 34 1.84 -2.61 15.00
CA VAL A 34 0.77 -3.56 15.33
C VAL A 34 1.26 -4.68 16.24
N SER A 35 2.47 -5.19 16.02
CA SER A 35 3.05 -6.27 16.84
C SER A 35 3.34 -5.84 18.28
N ASN A 36 3.55 -4.55 18.55
CA ASN A 36 3.78 -4.03 19.89
C ASN A 36 2.50 -3.56 20.60
N VAL A 37 1.44 -3.18 19.86
CA VAL A 37 0.14 -2.85 20.46
C VAL A 37 -0.57 -4.10 20.99
N GLN A 38 -0.47 -5.21 20.26
CA GLN A 38 -0.97 -6.51 20.70
C GLN A 38 0.24 -7.40 20.98
N PRO A 39 0.80 -7.39 22.21
CA PRO A 39 1.74 -8.44 22.58
C PRO A 39 1.00 -9.76 22.37
N LYS A 40 1.50 -10.59 21.45
CA LYS A 40 0.98 -11.94 21.18
C LYS A 40 1.32 -12.84 22.36
N ASP A 41 0.72 -12.56 23.51
CA ASP A 41 1.04 -13.27 24.74
C ASP A 41 0.30 -14.61 24.87
N ASN A 42 -0.56 -15.02 23.93
CA ASN A 42 -1.19 -16.34 24.01
C ASN A 42 -1.45 -17.00 22.65
N ILE A 43 -0.95 -18.23 22.52
CA ILE A 43 -1.29 -19.20 21.47
C ILE A 43 -2.80 -19.52 21.44
N LEU A 44 -3.54 -19.17 22.50
CA LEU A 44 -5.00 -19.34 22.61
C LEU A 44 -5.84 -18.36 21.77
N ASP A 45 -5.30 -17.21 21.33
CA ASP A 45 -6.09 -16.21 20.57
C ASP A 45 -6.30 -16.58 19.10
N PHE A 46 -5.63 -17.64 18.60
CA PHE A 46 -5.87 -18.14 17.25
C PHE A 46 -7.25 -18.81 17.09
N LEU A 47 -7.89 -19.23 18.20
CA LEU A 47 -9.19 -19.90 18.19
C LEU A 47 -10.39 -18.93 18.29
N GLN A 48 -10.15 -17.65 18.61
CA GLN A 48 -11.21 -16.65 18.69
C GLN A 48 -11.30 -15.84 17.40
N ASN A 49 -12.00 -16.41 16.42
CA ASN A 49 -12.73 -15.63 15.42
C ASN A 49 -13.75 -14.75 16.13
N ASN A 50 -13.37 -13.57 16.64
CA ASN A 50 -14.30 -12.47 16.92
C ASN A 50 -13.54 -11.16 17.18
N LYS A 51 -13.39 -10.35 16.12
CA LYS A 51 -13.17 -8.90 16.16
C LYS A 51 -12.11 -8.45 17.18
N SER A 52 -10.83 -8.66 16.88
CA SER A 52 -9.79 -7.82 17.46
C SER A 52 -10.14 -6.37 17.10
N LYS A 53 -10.70 -5.61 18.04
CA LYS A 53 -10.86 -4.16 17.87
C LYS A 53 -9.48 -3.65 17.50
N LYS A 54 -9.35 -2.96 16.36
CA LYS A 54 -8.12 -2.25 16.02
C LYS A 54 -7.90 -1.25 17.13
N THR A 55 -7.08 -1.61 18.11
CA THR A 55 -6.60 -0.71 19.14
C THR A 55 -5.80 0.36 18.44
N GLU A 56 -6.22 1.60 18.61
CA GLU A 56 -5.56 2.73 17.98
C GLU A 56 -4.09 2.77 18.43
N ILE A 57 -3.18 2.85 17.47
CA ILE A 57 -1.76 2.98 17.76
C ILE A 57 -1.54 4.42 18.27
N THR A 58 -1.22 4.54 19.55
CA THR A 58 -0.94 5.85 20.15
C THR A 58 0.38 6.44 19.62
N ASP A 59 0.46 7.77 19.56
CA ASP A 59 1.68 8.46 19.13
C ASP A 59 2.87 8.18 20.06
N LYS A 60 2.63 7.88 21.34
CA LYS A 60 3.68 7.46 22.29
C LYS A 60 4.37 6.18 21.81
N LEU A 61 3.58 5.16 21.45
CA LEU A 61 4.13 3.89 20.97
C LEU A 61 4.88 4.07 19.65
N ARG A 62 4.33 4.85 18.71
CA ARG A 62 5.02 5.17 17.44
C ARG A 62 6.39 5.81 17.70
N ASN A 63 6.46 6.76 18.65
CA ASN A 63 7.70 7.43 18.99
C ASN A 63 8.73 6.49 19.64
N GLU A 64 8.28 5.53 20.45
CA GLU A 64 9.16 4.50 21.02
C GLU A 64 9.71 3.56 19.95
N ILE A 65 8.85 3.10 19.03
CA ILE A 65 9.25 2.22 17.92
C ILE A 65 10.20 2.95 16.99
N ASN A 66 9.90 4.20 16.63
CA ASN A 66 10.79 5.02 15.82
C ASN A 66 12.19 5.14 16.44
N LYS A 67 12.30 5.34 17.76
CA LYS A 67 13.61 5.37 18.45
C LYS A 67 14.37 4.05 18.32
N ILE A 68 13.69 2.92 18.44
CA ILE A 68 14.31 1.59 18.30
C ILE A 68 14.78 1.38 16.86
N VAL A 69 13.95 1.75 15.88
CA VAL A 69 14.28 1.65 14.46
C VAL A 69 15.50 2.51 14.13
N TYR A 70 15.55 3.77 14.57
CA TYR A 70 16.72 4.62 14.37
C TYR A 70 17.98 4.03 15.00
N LYS A 71 17.88 3.47 16.21
CA LYS A 71 19.01 2.79 16.85
C LYS A 71 19.54 1.62 16.01
N TYR A 72 18.65 0.82 15.39
CA TYR A 72 19.07 -0.27 14.51
C TYR A 72 19.69 0.21 13.20
N VAL A 73 19.24 1.36 12.69
CA VAL A 73 19.86 2.00 11.52
C VAL A 73 21.25 2.53 11.87
N ASP A 74 21.41 3.23 13.00
CA ASP A 74 22.68 3.77 13.46
C ASP A 74 23.72 2.67 13.74
N GLN A 75 23.25 1.52 14.23
CA GLN A 75 24.09 0.33 14.45
C GLN A 75 24.42 -0.44 13.16
N GLY A 76 23.86 -0.05 12.01
CA GLY A 76 24.05 -0.75 10.73
C GLY A 76 23.36 -2.11 10.64
N ILE A 77 22.41 -2.39 11.53
CA ILE A 77 21.65 -3.66 11.57
C ILE A 77 20.49 -3.63 10.58
N ALA A 78 19.87 -2.46 10.40
CA ALA A 78 18.72 -2.27 9.54
C ALA A 78 18.91 -1.09 8.57
N GLN A 79 18.18 -1.11 7.46
CA GLN A 79 18.10 -0.01 6.51
C GLN A 79 16.64 0.37 6.31
N ILE A 80 16.34 1.67 6.36
CA ILE A 80 15.01 2.18 6.01
C ILE A 80 14.96 2.42 4.50
N ILE A 81 13.94 1.88 3.86
CA ILE A 81 13.67 2.07 2.44
C ILE A 81 12.31 2.78 2.33
N PRO A 82 12.25 4.04 1.86
CA PRO A 82 10.98 4.73 1.66
C PRO A 82 10.19 4.04 0.55
N GLY A 83 8.90 3.81 0.81
CA GLY A 83 7.98 3.21 -0.15
C GLY A 83 7.29 4.24 -1.05
N VAL A 84 6.21 3.80 -1.68
CA VAL A 84 5.31 4.65 -2.46
C VAL A 84 3.91 4.55 -1.86
N LEU A 85 3.30 5.69 -1.57
CA LEU A 85 1.89 5.78 -1.17
C LEU A 85 1.09 6.31 -2.36
N PHE A 86 0.27 5.44 -2.96
CA PHE A 86 -0.63 5.83 -4.04
C PHE A 86 -2.03 6.09 -3.48
N ILE A 87 -2.57 7.28 -3.73
CA ILE A 87 -3.93 7.67 -3.36
C ILE A 87 -4.69 7.98 -4.65
N ASP A 88 -5.63 7.11 -5.00
CA ASP A 88 -6.57 7.35 -6.07
C ASP A 88 -7.72 8.24 -5.60
N GLU A 89 -8.36 8.93 -6.55
CA GLU A 89 -9.48 9.84 -6.30
C GLU A 89 -9.23 10.85 -5.16
N VAL A 90 -8.06 11.51 -5.15
CA VAL A 90 -7.64 12.39 -4.05
C VAL A 90 -8.63 13.53 -3.74
N HIS A 91 -9.43 13.95 -4.71
CA HIS A 91 -10.52 14.92 -4.54
C HIS A 91 -11.62 14.45 -3.56
N MET A 92 -11.59 13.19 -3.13
CA MET A 92 -12.47 12.63 -2.11
C MET A 92 -11.98 12.86 -0.68
N LEU A 93 -10.73 13.30 -0.48
CA LEU A 93 -10.19 13.69 0.81
C LEU A 93 -10.73 15.05 1.28
N ASP A 94 -10.84 15.21 2.58
CA ASP A 94 -11.20 16.48 3.23
C ASP A 94 -9.96 17.31 3.57
N ILE A 95 -10.21 18.56 3.97
CA ILE A 95 -9.16 19.50 4.36
C ILE A 95 -8.32 19.02 5.56
N GLU A 96 -8.91 18.23 6.45
CA GLU A 96 -8.20 17.66 7.61
C GLU A 96 -7.18 16.60 7.16
N CYS A 97 -7.56 15.74 6.21
CA CYS A 97 -6.68 14.78 5.58
C CYS A 97 -5.52 15.46 4.86
N PHE A 98 -5.78 16.54 4.11
CA PHE A 98 -4.70 17.32 3.47
C PHE A 98 -3.75 17.96 4.47
N THR A 99 -4.28 18.48 5.59
CA THR A 99 -3.47 19.04 6.68
C THR A 99 -2.58 17.96 7.31
N TYR A 100 -3.12 16.77 7.53
CA TYR A 100 -2.36 15.63 8.03
C TYR A 100 -1.28 15.17 7.04
N LEU A 101 -1.61 15.10 5.74
CA LEU A 101 -0.68 14.75 4.68
C LEU A 101 0.49 15.75 4.61
N ASN A 102 0.20 17.05 4.64
CA ASN A 102 1.23 18.10 4.66
C ASN A 102 2.21 17.92 5.82
N ARG A 103 1.70 17.71 7.04
CA ARG A 103 2.55 17.48 8.22
C ARG A 103 3.36 16.19 8.10
N THR A 104 2.80 15.14 7.51
CA THR A 104 3.47 13.84 7.37
C THR A 104 4.56 13.89 6.31
N LEU A 105 4.34 14.62 5.21
CA LEU A 105 5.31 14.84 4.13
C LEU A 105 6.54 15.63 4.56
N GLU A 106 6.48 16.36 5.67
CA GLU A 106 7.63 17.05 6.27
C GLU A 106 8.59 16.09 7.01
N SER A 107 8.16 14.85 7.28
CA SER A 107 9.02 13.85 7.93
C SER A 107 10.05 13.26 6.96
N ASN A 108 11.29 13.07 7.42
CA ASN A 108 12.35 12.42 6.64
C ASN A 108 12.03 10.96 6.26
N LEU A 109 11.12 10.31 6.97
CA LEU A 109 10.68 8.93 6.68
C LEU A 109 9.50 8.85 5.71
N ALA A 110 9.01 10.00 5.22
CA ALA A 110 7.84 10.03 4.36
C ALA A 110 8.09 9.26 3.05
N PRO A 111 7.18 8.36 2.66
CA PRO A 111 7.24 7.72 1.35
C PRO A 111 6.96 8.74 0.23
N VAL A 112 7.29 8.37 -1.00
CA VAL A 112 6.87 9.17 -2.17
C VAL A 112 5.35 9.05 -2.30
N VAL A 113 4.64 10.17 -2.24
CA VAL A 113 3.18 10.20 -2.38
C VAL A 113 2.80 10.49 -3.83
N ILE A 114 2.03 9.59 -4.43
CA ILE A 114 1.47 9.74 -5.77
C ILE A 114 -0.03 9.93 -5.63
N LEU A 115 -0.53 11.08 -6.09
CA LEU A 115 -1.94 11.42 -6.05
C LEU A 115 -2.54 11.31 -7.46
N ALA A 116 -3.71 10.68 -7.57
CA ALA A 116 -4.46 10.62 -8.81
C ALA A 116 -5.83 11.28 -8.66
N THR A 117 -6.24 12.00 -9.71
CA THR A 117 -7.58 12.56 -9.82
C THR A 117 -8.04 12.55 -11.26
N ASN A 118 -9.34 12.33 -11.45
CA ASN A 118 -10.05 12.48 -12.72
C ASN A 118 -10.85 13.79 -12.77
N ARG A 119 -10.80 14.63 -11.73
CA ARG A 119 -11.50 15.92 -11.66
C ARG A 119 -10.56 17.08 -11.96
N GLY A 120 -10.99 17.99 -12.84
CA GLY A 120 -10.25 19.20 -13.19
C GLY A 120 -10.40 20.31 -12.15
N ILE A 121 -11.63 20.72 -11.86
CA ILE A 121 -11.96 21.74 -10.87
C ILE A 121 -13.08 21.18 -9.98
N CYS A 122 -12.89 21.18 -8.67
CA CYS A 122 -13.93 20.79 -7.72
C CYS A 122 -13.74 21.43 -6.35
N ASN A 123 -14.78 21.38 -5.54
CA ASN A 123 -14.74 21.88 -4.17
C ASN A 123 -13.87 20.98 -3.28
N ILE A 124 -13.05 21.57 -2.42
CA ILE A 124 -12.30 20.83 -1.40
C ILE A 124 -13.28 20.41 -0.31
N LYS A 125 -13.40 19.10 -0.06
CA LYS A 125 -14.35 18.60 0.94
C LYS A 125 -14.07 19.18 2.32
N GLY A 126 -15.14 19.55 3.02
CA GLY A 126 -15.06 20.25 4.31
C GLY A 126 -14.96 21.77 4.18
N THR A 127 -14.90 22.33 2.97
CA THR A 127 -14.88 23.78 2.73
C THR A 127 -15.85 24.17 1.60
N ASN A 128 -16.00 25.47 1.35
CA ASN A 128 -16.72 26.02 0.19
C ASN A 128 -15.73 26.56 -0.87
N ILE A 129 -14.47 26.14 -0.82
CA ILE A 129 -13.40 26.64 -1.69
C ILE A 129 -13.24 25.71 -2.89
N ILE A 130 -13.44 26.28 -4.07
CA ILE A 130 -13.20 25.60 -5.34
C ILE A 130 -11.71 25.68 -5.67
N SER A 131 -11.09 24.54 -5.96
CA SER A 131 -9.67 24.46 -6.33
C SER A 131 -9.45 23.51 -7.51
N ALA A 132 -8.28 23.65 -8.15
CA ALA A 132 -7.82 22.68 -9.14
C ALA A 132 -7.68 21.31 -8.46
N HIS A 133 -8.20 20.28 -9.11
CA HIS A 133 -8.12 18.89 -8.67
C HIS A 133 -8.76 18.58 -7.31
N GLY A 134 -9.44 19.54 -6.67
CA GLY A 134 -9.96 19.41 -5.31
C GLY A 134 -8.89 19.36 -4.23
N ILE A 135 -7.70 19.86 -4.54
CA ILE A 135 -6.54 19.88 -3.63
C ILE A 135 -6.32 21.33 -3.17
N PRO A 136 -6.05 21.59 -1.88
CA PRO A 136 -5.76 22.94 -1.41
C PRO A 136 -4.43 23.47 -1.98
N VAL A 137 -4.38 24.80 -2.18
CA VAL A 137 -3.33 25.48 -2.99
C VAL A 137 -1.93 25.27 -2.43
N ASP A 138 -1.82 25.22 -1.10
CA ASP A 138 -0.60 24.95 -0.36
C ASP A 138 0.06 23.60 -0.70
N LEU A 139 -0.76 22.57 -0.95
CA LEU A 139 -0.26 21.27 -1.39
C LEU A 139 -0.04 21.24 -2.90
N LEU A 140 -0.88 21.92 -3.70
CA LEU A 140 -0.70 22.02 -5.16
C LEU A 140 0.66 22.62 -5.53
N ASP A 141 1.12 23.65 -4.83
CA ASP A 141 2.41 24.29 -5.07
C ASP A 141 3.61 23.36 -4.79
N ARG A 142 3.39 22.27 -4.03
CA ARG A 142 4.40 21.26 -3.68
C ARG A 142 4.37 20.03 -4.58
N ILE A 143 3.37 19.88 -5.45
CA ILE A 143 3.16 18.67 -6.26
C ILE A 143 3.68 18.88 -7.70
N ILE A 144 4.33 17.84 -8.25
CA ILE A 144 4.60 17.74 -9.68
C ILE A 144 3.38 17.15 -10.39
N ILE A 145 2.71 17.96 -11.21
CA ILE A 145 1.52 17.52 -11.96
C ILE A 145 1.94 16.85 -13.26
N VAL A 146 1.61 15.56 -13.40
CA VAL A 146 1.79 14.79 -14.65
C VAL A 146 0.42 14.58 -15.29
N LYS A 147 0.18 15.22 -16.43
CA LYS A 147 -1.07 15.08 -17.17
C LYS A 147 -1.05 13.79 -18.01
N THR A 148 -2.03 12.93 -17.81
CA THR A 148 -2.26 11.76 -18.66
C THR A 148 -3.12 12.15 -19.87
N MET A 149 -2.80 11.58 -21.03
CA MET A 149 -3.56 11.78 -22.27
C MET A 149 -4.42 10.56 -22.57
N LEU A 150 -5.48 10.78 -23.34
CA LEU A 150 -6.32 9.68 -23.83
C LEU A 150 -5.54 8.86 -24.87
N TYR A 151 -5.70 7.54 -24.81
CA TYR A 151 -5.14 6.63 -25.79
C TYR A 151 -5.86 6.73 -27.15
N ASN A 152 -5.10 6.55 -28.23
CA ASN A 152 -5.65 6.37 -29.57
C ASN A 152 -6.17 4.92 -29.77
N LYS A 153 -6.87 4.64 -30.88
CA LYS A 153 -7.44 3.30 -31.15
C LYS A 153 -6.36 2.20 -31.17
N GLU A 154 -5.21 2.51 -31.77
CA GLU A 154 -4.09 1.56 -31.93
C GLU A 154 -3.48 1.18 -30.58
N GLU A 155 -3.27 2.17 -29.70
CA GLU A 155 -2.80 2.00 -28.33
C GLU A 155 -3.80 1.19 -27.50
N ILE A 156 -5.10 1.48 -27.60
CA ILE A 156 -6.15 0.69 -26.94
C ILE A 156 -6.10 -0.77 -27.41
N LEU A 157 -5.97 -1.00 -28.72
CA LEU A 157 -5.88 -2.33 -29.29
C LEU A 157 -4.64 -3.09 -28.79
N GLN A 158 -3.50 -2.42 -28.64
CA GLN A 158 -2.30 -3.01 -28.02
C GLN A 158 -2.52 -3.38 -26.55
N VAL A 159 -3.15 -2.50 -25.76
CA VAL A 159 -3.50 -2.77 -24.36
C VAL A 159 -4.43 -3.97 -24.25
N LEU A 160 -5.46 -4.06 -25.10
CA LEU A 160 -6.38 -5.19 -25.14
C LEU A 160 -5.67 -6.50 -25.49
N LYS A 161 -4.78 -6.50 -26.49
CA LYS A 161 -3.96 -7.67 -26.84
C LYS A 161 -3.09 -8.14 -25.66
N LEU A 162 -2.45 -7.22 -24.96
CA LEU A 162 -1.67 -7.53 -23.76
C LEU A 162 -2.55 -8.11 -22.65
N ARG A 163 -3.75 -7.54 -22.44
CA ARG A 163 -4.69 -8.01 -21.43
C ARG A 163 -5.20 -9.42 -21.74
N CYS A 164 -5.60 -9.70 -22.98
CA CYS A 164 -6.02 -11.04 -23.41
C CYS A 164 -4.90 -12.07 -23.24
N LYS A 165 -3.64 -11.70 -23.54
CA LYS A 165 -2.47 -12.58 -23.31
C LYS A 165 -2.27 -12.87 -21.82
N PHE A 166 -2.37 -11.85 -20.97
CA PHE A 166 -2.22 -12.00 -19.52
C PHE A 166 -3.33 -12.87 -18.91
N GLU A 167 -4.58 -12.63 -19.31
CA GLU A 167 -5.76 -13.38 -18.86
C GLU A 167 -5.96 -14.72 -19.56
N ARG A 168 -5.10 -15.05 -20.55
CA ARG A 168 -5.15 -16.28 -21.36
C ARG A 168 -6.47 -16.49 -22.12
N ILE A 169 -7.08 -15.40 -22.55
CA ILE A 169 -8.33 -15.40 -23.32
C ILE A 169 -7.96 -15.42 -24.82
N LYS A 170 -8.48 -16.43 -25.54
CA LYS A 170 -8.42 -16.44 -27.01
C LYS A 170 -9.56 -15.61 -27.55
N ILE A 171 -9.24 -14.62 -28.36
CA ILE A 171 -10.20 -13.71 -28.97
C ILE A 171 -9.82 -13.49 -30.43
N ASP A 172 -10.82 -13.44 -31.29
CA ASP A 172 -10.61 -13.19 -32.72
C ASP A 172 -10.17 -11.74 -32.97
N SER A 173 -9.45 -11.54 -34.06
CA SER A 173 -8.93 -10.20 -34.44
C SER A 173 -10.05 -9.18 -34.67
N GLU A 174 -11.17 -9.62 -35.24
CA GLU A 174 -12.34 -8.77 -35.48
C GLU A 174 -13.01 -8.32 -34.17
N ALA A 175 -13.11 -9.23 -33.20
CA ALA A 175 -13.65 -8.92 -31.88
C ALA A 175 -12.75 -7.94 -31.11
N LEU A 176 -11.42 -8.08 -31.23
CA LEU A 176 -10.47 -7.13 -30.66
C LEU A 176 -10.60 -5.72 -31.28
N ASP A 177 -10.79 -5.63 -32.60
CA ASP A 177 -10.96 -4.34 -33.26
C ASP A 177 -12.26 -3.67 -32.81
N TYR A 178 -13.35 -4.42 -32.73
CA TYR A 178 -14.63 -3.93 -32.21
C TYR A 178 -14.54 -3.46 -30.75
N LEU A 179 -13.84 -4.19 -29.88
CA LEU A 179 -13.59 -3.76 -28.50
C LEU A 179 -12.75 -2.49 -28.43
N SER A 180 -11.80 -2.31 -29.35
CA SER A 180 -11.01 -1.08 -29.42
C SER A 180 -11.86 0.13 -29.85
N ASP A 181 -12.84 -0.07 -30.73
CA ASP A 181 -13.81 0.96 -31.11
C ASP A 181 -14.72 1.35 -29.94
N ILE A 182 -15.22 0.36 -29.17
CA ILE A 182 -15.98 0.64 -27.94
C ILE A 182 -15.14 1.45 -26.94
N GLY A 183 -13.86 1.06 -26.75
CA GLY A 183 -12.94 1.74 -25.84
C GLY A 183 -12.72 3.21 -26.18
N LYS A 184 -12.73 3.56 -27.47
CA LYS A 184 -12.63 4.94 -27.96
C LYS A 184 -13.90 5.74 -27.70
N ILE A 185 -15.08 5.12 -27.86
CA ILE A 185 -16.39 5.80 -27.74
C ILE A 185 -16.74 6.13 -26.29
N LYS A 186 -16.45 5.21 -25.35
CA LYS A 186 -16.95 5.29 -23.97
C LYS A 186 -16.26 6.34 -23.07
N LYS A 187 -15.30 7.10 -23.61
CA LYS A 187 -14.50 8.11 -22.87
C LYS A 187 -14.77 9.57 -23.30
N LYS A 188 -15.80 9.82 -24.10
CA LYS A 188 -16.42 11.15 -24.27
C LYS A 188 -17.53 11.33 -23.25
#